data_AF-A0A1M7LM21-F1
#
_entry.id   AF-A0A1M7LM21-F1
#
_cell.length_a   1.000
_cell.length_b   1.000
_cell.length_c   1.000
_cell.angle_alpha   90.00
_cell.angle_beta   90.00
_cell.angle_gamma   90.00
#
_symmetry.space_group_name_H-M   'P 1'
#
loop_
_entity.id
_entity.type
_entity.pdbx_description
1 polymer ?
#
loop_
_entity_poly.entity_id
_entity_poly.type
_entity_poly.pdbx_seq_one_letter_code
_entity_poly.pdbx_strand_id
1 'polypeptide(L)'
;MLCKSPTQQNKYHKIAFTKWLKGLNLDVKMIPEDAIIPVVMMTKCKWLKTKDCSMPIFKSGLELSLYMRTMMKKGERLTCEQIEAGPQAIEEAEPVAMKYKVEEIEVKKIKERKECIRVKGRREKEEQIRQLYVYIGEMVSEVYKDKLAEGWWYFTKLLKI
;
A
#
# COMPACT_ATOMS: atom_id res chain seq x y z
N MET A 1 6.72 -12.82 -9.54
CA MET A 1 5.62 -12.97 -8.57
C MET A 1 4.56 -13.83 -9.24
N LEU A 2 4.34 -15.07 -8.80
CA LEU A 2 3.31 -15.95 -9.36
C LEU A 2 1.93 -15.38 -8.99
N CYS A 3 1.09 -15.08 -9.99
CA CYS A 3 -0.27 -14.59 -9.75
C CYS A 3 -1.10 -15.72 -9.12
N LYS A 4 -1.33 -15.63 -7.80
CA LYS A 4 -1.95 -16.73 -7.03
C LYS A 4 -3.47 -16.86 -7.26
N SER A 5 -4.14 -15.77 -7.69
CA SER A 5 -5.51 -15.72 -8.28
C SER A 5 -5.97 -14.26 -8.40
N PRO A 6 -6.98 -13.93 -9.24
CA PRO A 6 -7.56 -12.58 -9.29
C PRO A 6 -8.09 -12.10 -7.93
N THR A 7 -8.70 -12.99 -7.13
CA THR A 7 -9.16 -12.67 -5.77
C THR A 7 -8.01 -12.24 -4.86
N GLN A 8 -6.90 -12.99 -4.86
CA GLN A 8 -5.74 -12.65 -4.02
C GLN A 8 -5.04 -11.38 -4.51
N GLN A 9 -5.00 -11.14 -5.82
CA GLN A 9 -4.47 -9.90 -6.38
C GLN A 9 -5.28 -8.68 -5.90
N ASN A 10 -6.61 -8.77 -5.89
CA ASN A 10 -7.44 -7.67 -5.41
C ASN A 10 -7.32 -7.44 -3.91
N LYS A 11 -7.27 -8.50 -3.09
CA LYS A 11 -6.97 -8.38 -1.65
C LYS A 11 -5.62 -7.69 -1.43
N TYR A 12 -4.60 -8.07 -2.22
CA TYR A 12 -3.29 -7.44 -2.17
C TYR A 12 -3.36 -5.95 -2.54
N HIS A 13 -4.02 -5.57 -3.62
CA HIS A 13 -4.15 -4.17 -4.03
C HIS A 13 -4.88 -3.33 -2.98
N LYS A 14 -5.93 -3.86 -2.35
CA LYS A 14 -6.62 -3.19 -1.24
C LYS A 14 -5.69 -2.93 -0.06
N ILE A 15 -4.91 -3.93 0.34
CA ILE A 15 -3.92 -3.80 1.43
C ILE A 15 -2.83 -2.78 1.04
N ALA A 16 -2.28 -2.89 -0.16
CA ALA A 16 -1.22 -2.01 -0.64
C ALA A 16 -1.68 -0.56 -0.74
N PHE A 17 -2.87 -0.32 -1.29
CA PHE A 17 -3.46 1.02 -1.39
C PHE A 17 -3.76 1.61 -0.01
N THR A 18 -4.30 0.80 0.93
CA THR A 18 -4.52 1.22 2.31
C THR A 18 -3.20 1.63 3.00
N LYS A 19 -2.14 0.83 2.82
CA LYS A 19 -0.80 1.17 3.36
C LYS A 19 -0.24 2.44 2.74
N TRP A 20 -0.44 2.63 1.44
CA TRP A 20 -0.02 3.82 0.74
C TRP A 20 -0.74 5.07 1.27
N LEU A 21 -2.08 5.02 1.39
CA LEU A 21 -2.87 6.11 2.00
C LEU A 21 -2.40 6.45 3.42
N LYS A 22 -2.10 5.44 4.25
CA LYS A 22 -1.52 5.66 5.59
C LYS A 22 -0.20 6.42 5.50
N GLY A 23 0.67 6.04 4.57
CA GLY A 23 1.98 6.68 4.36
C GLY A 23 1.92 8.12 3.85
N LEU A 24 0.80 8.56 3.27
CA LEU A 24 0.61 9.93 2.79
C LEU A 24 0.28 10.93 3.90
N ASN A 25 0.13 10.48 5.16
CA ASN A 25 -0.27 11.34 6.28
C ASN A 25 -1.62 12.06 6.08
N LEU A 26 -2.44 11.58 5.13
CA LEU A 26 -3.87 11.83 5.11
C LEU A 26 -4.43 11.30 6.42
N ASP A 27 -5.37 11.98 7.06
CA ASP A 27 -5.92 11.53 8.35
C ASP A 27 -6.68 10.19 8.17
N VAL A 28 -5.93 9.10 8.22
CA VAL A 28 -6.36 7.74 7.89
C VAL A 28 -7.28 7.13 8.95
N LYS A 29 -7.50 7.84 10.07
CA LYS A 29 -8.57 7.50 11.01
C LYS A 29 -9.96 7.57 10.34
N MET A 30 -10.09 8.27 9.21
CA MET A 30 -11.35 8.44 8.47
C MET A 30 -11.55 7.47 7.29
N ILE A 31 -10.59 6.61 6.95
CA ILE A 31 -10.76 5.69 5.82
C ILE A 31 -10.79 4.25 6.36
N PRO A 32 -11.95 3.76 6.79
CA PRO A 32 -12.05 2.39 7.25
C PRO A 32 -11.78 1.45 6.06
N GLU A 33 -11.17 0.29 6.31
CA GLU A 33 -10.71 -0.60 5.23
C GLU A 33 -11.86 -1.02 4.30
N ASP A 34 -13.09 -1.09 4.81
CA ASP A 34 -14.33 -1.33 4.08
C ASP A 34 -14.77 -0.18 3.16
N ALA A 35 -14.25 1.04 3.33
CA ALA A 35 -14.50 2.17 2.43
C ALA A 35 -13.86 1.99 1.04
N ILE A 36 -12.82 1.13 0.93
CA ILE A 36 -12.18 0.81 -0.35
C ILE A 36 -12.84 -0.45 -0.91
N ILE A 37 -13.67 -0.26 -1.94
CA ILE A 37 -14.44 -1.32 -2.60
C ILE A 37 -13.93 -1.47 -4.03
N PRO A 38 -13.04 -2.44 -4.31
CA PRO A 38 -12.60 -2.70 -5.68
C PRO A 38 -13.78 -3.23 -6.49
N VAL A 39 -13.88 -2.77 -7.73
CA VAL A 39 -14.91 -3.21 -8.70
C VAL A 39 -14.24 -3.58 -10.01
N VAL A 40 -14.83 -4.54 -10.74
CA VAL A 40 -14.33 -4.94 -12.05
C VAL A 40 -15.39 -4.67 -13.10
N MET A 41 -15.00 -3.99 -14.19
CA MET A 41 -15.88 -3.74 -15.33
C MET A 41 -15.47 -4.64 -16.50
N MET A 42 -16.33 -5.58 -16.87
CA MET A 42 -16.14 -6.51 -17.99
C MET A 42 -17.13 -6.21 -19.11
N THR A 43 -16.79 -5.30 -20.01
CA THR A 43 -17.68 -4.87 -21.09
C THR A 43 -17.77 -5.86 -22.26
N LYS A 44 -16.72 -6.66 -22.50
CA LYS A 44 -16.62 -7.57 -23.68
C LYS A 44 -16.47 -9.06 -23.34
N CYS A 45 -16.59 -9.43 -22.06
CA CYS A 45 -16.28 -10.78 -21.58
C CYS A 45 -17.51 -11.45 -20.95
N LYS A 46 -18.68 -11.36 -21.59
CA LYS A 46 -19.95 -11.92 -21.07
C LYS A 46 -19.92 -13.45 -20.87
N TRP A 47 -18.99 -14.13 -21.55
CA TRP A 47 -18.78 -15.59 -21.49
C TRP A 47 -18.01 -16.05 -20.24
N LEU A 48 -17.32 -15.14 -19.53
CA LEU A 48 -16.67 -15.49 -18.27
C LEU A 48 -17.72 -15.68 -17.18
N LYS A 49 -17.64 -16.81 -16.47
CA LYS A 49 -18.45 -17.06 -15.27
C LYS A 49 -17.91 -16.19 -14.14
N THR A 50 -18.74 -15.27 -13.66
CA THR A 50 -18.42 -14.34 -12.56
C THR A 50 -19.10 -14.71 -11.24
N LYS A 51 -19.67 -15.93 -11.14
CA LYS A 51 -20.24 -16.44 -9.88
C LYS A 51 -19.12 -16.58 -8.85
N ASP A 52 -19.44 -16.26 -7.60
CA ASP A 52 -18.55 -16.41 -6.44
C ASP A 52 -17.26 -15.57 -6.50
N CYS A 53 -17.30 -14.44 -7.23
CA CYS A 53 -16.21 -13.48 -7.22
C CYS A 53 -16.17 -12.72 -5.89
N SER A 54 -14.96 -12.50 -5.37
CA SER A 54 -14.73 -11.76 -4.11
C SER A 54 -14.99 -10.26 -4.21
N MET A 55 -15.38 -9.77 -5.39
CA MET A 55 -15.70 -8.37 -5.65
C MET A 55 -16.85 -8.26 -6.66
N PRO A 56 -17.56 -7.13 -6.67
CA PRO A 56 -18.59 -6.86 -7.67
C PRO A 56 -17.98 -6.81 -9.08
N ILE A 57 -18.61 -7.53 -10.01
CA ILE A 57 -18.28 -7.50 -11.43
C ILE A 57 -19.48 -6.96 -12.20
N PHE A 58 -19.24 -5.92 -13.00
CA PHE A 58 -20.27 -5.24 -13.79
C PHE A 58 -20.04 -5.49 -15.27
N LYS A 59 -21.12 -5.72 -16.01
CA LYS A 59 -21.09 -6.02 -17.46
C LYS A 59 -21.32 -4.78 -18.32
N SER A 60 -21.71 -3.67 -17.71
CA SER A 60 -21.92 -2.39 -18.38
C SER A 60 -21.65 -1.20 -17.46
N GLY A 61 -21.40 -0.03 -18.05
CA GLY A 61 -21.29 1.22 -17.31
C GLY A 61 -22.59 1.60 -16.58
N LEU A 62 -23.75 1.24 -17.13
CA LEU A 62 -25.05 1.49 -16.49
C LEU A 62 -25.19 0.71 -15.18
N GLU A 63 -24.87 -0.59 -15.18
CA GLU A 63 -24.88 -1.42 -13.97
C GLU A 63 -23.95 -0.86 -12.89
N LEU A 64 -22.73 -0.46 -13.28
CA LEU A 64 -21.78 0.18 -12.38
C LEU A 64 -22.35 1.50 -11.82
N SER A 65 -22.95 2.34 -12.66
CA SER A 65 -23.52 3.62 -12.24
C SER A 65 -24.65 3.46 -11.21
N LEU A 66 -25.53 2.47 -11.39
CA LEU A 66 -26.62 2.17 -10.46
C LEU A 66 -26.09 1.64 -9.13
N TYR A 67 -25.06 0.79 -9.20
CA TYR A 67 -24.34 0.34 -8.02
C TYR A 67 -23.72 1.50 -7.26
N MET A 68 -22.97 2.38 -7.94
CA MET A 68 -22.36 3.57 -7.33
C MET A 68 -23.40 4.46 -6.67
N ARG A 69 -24.55 4.73 -7.33
CA ARG A 69 -25.66 5.48 -6.73
C ARG A 69 -26.22 4.82 -5.47
N THR A 70 -26.27 3.49 -5.44
CA THR A 70 -26.73 2.74 -4.27
C THR A 70 -25.71 2.83 -3.13
N MET A 71 -24.43 2.67 -3.44
CA MET A 71 -23.34 2.77 -2.47
C MET A 71 -23.22 4.17 -1.90
N MET A 72 -23.45 5.20 -2.70
CA MET A 72 -23.54 6.58 -2.23
C MET A 72 -24.51 6.71 -1.06
N LYS A 73 -25.66 6.03 -1.07
CA LYS A 73 -26.66 6.14 0.00
C LYS A 73 -26.30 5.38 1.29
N LYS A 74 -25.26 4.55 1.30
CA LYS A 74 -25.02 3.53 2.33
C LYS A 74 -23.83 3.76 3.26
N GLY A 75 -23.02 4.80 3.06
CA GLY A 75 -21.85 4.96 3.92
C GLY A 75 -21.04 6.24 3.69
N GLU A 76 -19.97 6.32 4.47
CA GLU A 76 -18.93 7.34 4.38
C GLU A 76 -18.22 7.26 3.03
N ARG A 77 -17.80 8.42 2.54
CA ARG A 77 -17.17 8.57 1.22
C ARG A 77 -15.95 9.45 1.37
N LEU A 78 -14.97 9.23 0.50
CA LEU A 78 -13.93 10.21 0.31
C LEU A 78 -14.55 11.49 -0.26
N THR A 79 -14.19 12.61 0.35
CA THR A 79 -14.46 13.95 -0.17
C THR A 79 -13.67 14.18 -1.46
N CYS A 80 -14.07 15.18 -2.26
CA CYS A 80 -13.31 15.55 -3.45
C CYS A 80 -11.87 15.93 -3.08
N GLU A 81 -11.69 16.64 -1.97
CA GLU A 81 -10.39 16.99 -1.41
C GLU A 81 -9.53 15.75 -1.11
N GLN A 82 -10.13 14.72 -0.51
CA GLN A 82 -9.42 13.45 -0.24
C GLN A 82 -9.08 12.67 -1.51
N ILE A 83 -9.91 12.77 -2.55
CA ILE A 83 -9.65 12.13 -3.85
C ILE A 83 -8.49 12.85 -4.56
N GLU A 84 -8.52 14.18 -4.62
CA GLU A 84 -7.50 14.99 -5.30
C GLU A 84 -6.15 14.99 -4.57
N ALA A 85 -6.15 14.79 -3.25
CA ALA A 85 -4.91 14.63 -2.49
C ALA A 85 -4.11 13.38 -2.92
N GLY A 86 -4.75 12.37 -3.52
CA GLY A 86 -4.08 11.18 -4.03
C GLY A 86 -3.14 11.49 -5.21
N PRO A 87 -3.64 11.97 -6.36
CA PRO A 87 -2.82 12.38 -7.50
C PRO A 87 -1.74 13.40 -7.12
N GLN A 88 -2.08 14.43 -6.33
CA GLN A 88 -1.12 15.43 -5.89
C GLN A 88 0.02 14.79 -5.09
N ALA A 89 -0.28 13.88 -4.17
CA ALA A 89 0.75 13.18 -3.41
C ALA A 89 1.62 12.23 -4.26
N ILE A 90 1.12 11.73 -5.40
CA ILE A 90 1.92 10.97 -6.37
C ILE A 90 2.87 11.91 -7.12
N GLU A 91 2.37 13.07 -7.53
CA GLU A 91 3.16 14.08 -8.24
C GLU A 91 4.29 14.63 -7.35
N GLU A 92 3.99 14.89 -6.08
CA GLU A 92 4.94 15.36 -5.07
C GLU A 92 5.79 14.21 -4.47
N ALA A 93 5.60 12.96 -4.89
CA ALA A 93 6.30 11.83 -4.31
C ALA A 93 7.80 11.83 -4.69
N GLU A 94 8.65 12.02 -3.68
CA GLU A 94 10.10 11.88 -3.82
C GLU A 94 10.57 10.47 -3.41
N PRO A 95 11.72 9.99 -3.92
CA PRO A 95 12.38 8.82 -3.37
C PRO A 95 12.60 8.97 -1.85
N VAL A 96 12.31 7.91 -1.09
CA VAL A 96 12.47 7.89 0.38
C VAL A 96 13.88 8.33 0.80
N ALA A 97 14.90 7.96 0.02
CA ALA A 97 16.27 8.38 0.26
C ALA A 97 16.44 9.91 0.27
N MET A 98 15.84 10.61 -0.70
CA MET A 98 15.87 12.07 -0.81
C MET A 98 15.10 12.72 0.34
N LYS A 99 13.86 12.26 0.60
CA LYS A 99 13.00 12.78 1.68
C LYS A 99 13.67 12.76 3.04
N TYR A 100 14.35 11.67 3.39
CA TYR A 100 15.02 11.52 4.68
C TYR A 100 16.47 12.03 4.69
N LYS A 101 16.97 12.48 3.53
CA LYS A 101 18.36 12.93 3.32
C LYS A 101 19.37 11.85 3.72
N VAL A 102 19.13 10.62 3.26
CA VAL A 102 20.06 9.49 3.41
C VAL A 102 20.76 9.23 2.08
N GLU A 103 21.98 8.69 2.17
CA GLU A 103 22.79 8.47 0.96
C GLU A 103 22.20 7.37 0.09
N GLU A 104 21.77 6.28 0.73
CA GLU A 104 21.32 5.08 0.02
C GLU A 104 20.40 4.23 0.90
N ILE A 105 19.42 3.58 0.26
CA ILE A 105 18.54 2.60 0.89
C ILE A 105 18.57 1.33 0.04
N GLU A 106 18.90 0.19 0.67
CA GLU A 106 18.84 -1.13 0.06
C GLU A 106 17.77 -1.98 0.73
N VAL A 107 17.03 -2.75 -0.07
CA VAL A 107 16.12 -3.78 0.44
C VAL A 107 16.62 -5.15 -0.03
N LYS A 108 17.03 -5.99 0.92
CA LYS A 108 17.54 -7.35 0.67
C LYS A 108 16.60 -8.39 1.27
N LYS A 109 16.06 -9.28 0.44
CA LYS A 109 15.30 -10.42 0.93
C LYS A 109 16.25 -11.42 1.59
N ILE A 110 16.11 -11.67 2.89
CA ILE A 110 16.94 -12.64 3.63
C ILE A 110 16.29 -14.03 3.58
N LYS A 111 14.99 -14.09 3.89
CA LYS A 111 14.20 -15.33 3.91
C LYS A 111 12.85 -15.07 3.26
N GLU A 112 12.10 -16.13 2.99
CA GLU A 112 10.78 -16.03 2.37
C GLU A 112 9.85 -15.04 3.08
N ARG A 113 10.02 -14.87 4.41
CA ARG A 113 9.19 -14.01 5.26
C ARG A 113 9.95 -12.85 5.93
N LYS A 114 11.16 -12.54 5.47
CA LYS A 114 12.02 -11.54 6.13
C LYS A 114 12.83 -10.74 5.13
N GLU A 115 12.71 -9.43 5.22
CA GLU A 115 13.48 -8.45 4.44
C GLU A 115 14.40 -7.66 5.37
N CYS A 116 15.62 -7.41 4.90
CA CYS A 116 16.57 -6.47 5.49
C CYS A 116 16.42 -5.15 4.77
N ILE A 117 16.19 -4.07 5.51
CA ILE A 117 16.29 -2.72 5.00
C ILE A 117 17.61 -2.19 5.54
N ARG A 118 18.51 -1.77 4.65
CA ARG A 118 19.80 -1.18 5.01
C ARG A 118 19.81 0.26 4.56
N VAL A 119 20.30 1.15 5.40
CA VAL A 119 20.40 2.58 5.10
C VAL A 119 21.79 3.08 5.39
N LYS A 120 22.35 3.78 4.42
CA LYS A 120 23.67 4.39 4.52
C LYS A 120 23.55 5.83 5.05
N GLY A 121 24.25 6.10 6.15
CA GLY A 121 24.29 7.41 6.79
C GLY A 121 24.27 7.34 8.32
N ARG A 122 23.52 8.25 8.95
CA ARG A 122 23.45 8.37 10.41
C ARG A 122 22.35 7.48 10.99
N ARG A 123 22.59 6.91 12.17
CA ARG A 123 21.62 6.09 12.93
C ARG A 123 20.26 6.77 13.10
N GLU A 124 20.25 8.07 13.39
CA GLU A 124 19.01 8.84 13.60
C GLU A 124 18.11 8.85 12.36
N LYS A 125 18.71 8.90 11.16
CA LYS A 125 17.97 8.88 9.90
C LYS A 125 17.41 7.51 9.59
N GLU A 126 18.16 6.46 9.91
CA GLU A 126 17.65 5.09 9.82
C GLU A 126 16.47 4.87 10.77
N GLU A 127 16.53 5.41 11.99
CA GLU A 127 15.42 5.34 12.94
C GLU A 127 14.17 6.07 12.43
N GLN A 128 14.32 7.21 11.75
CA GLN A 128 13.20 7.91 11.09
C GLN A 128 12.54 7.03 10.01
N ILE A 129 13.35 6.34 9.20
CA ILE A 129 12.86 5.41 8.17
C ILE A 129 12.19 4.20 8.83
N ARG A 130 12.76 3.64 9.90
CA ARG A 130 12.14 2.55 10.66
C ARG A 130 10.77 2.96 11.21
N GLN A 131 10.65 4.16 11.75
CA GLN A 131 9.38 4.70 12.26
C GLN A 131 8.33 4.84 11.17
N LEU A 132 8.70 5.21 9.94
CA LEU A 132 7.80 5.19 8.79
C LEU A 132 7.22 3.79 8.55
N TYR A 133 8.05 2.74 8.61
CA TYR A 133 7.59 1.35 8.44
C TYR A 133 6.64 0.92 9.57
N VAL A 134 6.92 1.30 10.81
CA VAL A 134 6.00 1.08 11.96
C VAL A 134 4.66 1.79 11.71
N TYR A 135 4.71 3.04 11.27
CA TYR A 135 3.53 3.87 11.03
C TYR A 135 2.60 3.28 9.96
N ILE A 136 3.15 2.73 8.88
CA ILE A 136 2.36 2.02 7.84
C ILE A 136 1.95 0.58 8.26
N GLY A 137 2.19 0.19 9.51
CA GLY A 137 1.70 -1.06 10.12
C GLY A 137 2.60 -2.28 9.89
N GLU A 138 3.86 -2.08 9.51
CA GLU A 138 4.84 -3.16 9.34
C GLU A 138 5.47 -3.55 10.68
N MET A 139 5.76 -4.84 10.84
CA MET A 139 6.50 -5.34 12.00
C MET A 139 7.99 -5.31 11.68
N VAL A 140 8.72 -4.45 12.38
CA VAL A 140 10.15 -4.24 12.18
C VAL A 140 10.94 -4.45 13.47
N SER A 141 12.17 -4.95 13.35
CA SER A 141 13.12 -5.01 14.47
C SER A 141 13.67 -3.63 14.82
N GLU A 142 14.46 -3.56 15.89
CA GLU A 142 15.30 -2.39 16.18
C GLU A 142 16.34 -2.12 15.07
N VAL A 143 16.97 -0.94 15.15
CA VAL A 143 18.09 -0.53 14.29
C VAL A 143 19.39 -1.09 14.82
N TYR A 144 20.13 -1.76 13.94
CA TYR A 144 21.45 -2.32 14.21
C TYR A 144 22.49 -1.67 13.31
N LYS A 145 23.73 -1.55 13.80
CA LYS A 145 24.87 -1.15 12.95
C LYS A 145 25.29 -2.32 12.09
N ASP A 146 25.47 -2.11 10.79
CA ASP A 146 26.08 -3.11 9.92
C ASP A 146 27.56 -3.27 10.29
N LYS A 147 27.97 -4.49 10.62
CA LYS A 147 29.35 -4.80 11.02
C LYS A 147 30.28 -4.98 9.82
N LEU A 148 29.73 -5.25 8.63
CA LEU A 148 30.47 -5.58 7.42
C LEU A 148 30.64 -4.39 6.48
N ALA A 149 29.79 -3.36 6.61
CA ALA A 149 29.84 -2.16 5.80
C ALA A 149 29.78 -0.90 6.68
N GLU A 150 30.85 -0.12 6.67
CA GLU A 150 30.94 1.10 7.46
C GLU A 150 29.91 2.15 7.01
N GLY A 151 29.32 2.85 7.98
CA GLY A 151 28.28 3.85 7.72
C GLY A 151 26.89 3.27 7.39
N TRP A 152 26.76 1.94 7.35
CA TRP A 152 25.47 1.29 7.14
C TRP A 152 24.81 0.91 8.46
N TRP A 153 23.50 1.11 8.49
CA TRP A 153 22.59 0.68 9.53
C TRP A 153 21.51 -0.18 8.89
N TYR A 154 20.88 -1.04 9.67
CA TYR A 154 19.82 -1.88 9.16
C TYR A 154 18.76 -2.20 10.21
N PHE A 155 17.55 -2.45 9.74
CA PHE A 155 16.50 -3.13 10.49
C PHE A 155 15.86 -4.22 9.62
N THR A 156 15.13 -5.12 10.26
CA THR A 156 14.50 -6.24 9.56
C THR A 156 12.99 -6.15 9.64
N LYS A 157 12.34 -6.31 8.50
CA LYS A 157 10.89 -6.35 8.33
C LYS A 157 10.41 -7.79 8.24
N LEU A 158 9.35 -8.13 8.98
CA LEU A 158 8.64 -9.40 8.85
C LEU A 158 7.48 -9.24 7.87
N LEU A 159 7.43 -10.13 6.88
CA LEU A 159 6.34 -10.17 5.90
C LEU A 159 5.14 -10.92 6.50
N LYS A 160 4.01 -10.23 6.66
CA LYS A 160 2.73 -10.83 7.08
C LYS A 160 2.15 -11.70 5.93
N ILE A 161 1.45 -12.77 6.31
CA ILE A 161 0.78 -13.75 5.42
C ILE A 161 -0.47 -13.12 4.80
#